data_AF-A0AAE3C9X8-F1
#
_entry.id   AF-A0AAE3C9X8-F1
#
_cell.length_a   1.000
_cell.length_b   1.000
_cell.length_c   1.000
_cell.angle_alpha   90.00
_cell.angle_beta   90.00
_cell.angle_gamma   90.00
#
_symmetry.space_group_name_H-M   'P 1'
#
loop_
_entity.id
_entity.type
_entity.pdbx_description
1 polymer ?
#
loop_
_entity_poly.entity_id
_entity_poly.type
_entity_poly.pdbx_seq_one_letter_code
_entity_poly.pdbx_strand_id
1 'polypeptide(L)' 'MFKNVLRRNGFWCKRSSGGDTFLKHDSTLGGIYVTVQKKSAILRIVDRDSIHIFKSAKQLEDYLKELAEREPGSIIYQK' A
#
# COMPACT_ATOMS: atom_id res chain seq x y z
N MET A 1 -8.25 -11.69 -5.13
CA MET A 1 -7.06 -11.87 -4.27
C MET A 1 -6.48 -10.55 -3.78
N PHE A 2 -5.98 -9.64 -4.64
CA PHE A 2 -5.42 -8.34 -4.22
C PHE A 2 -6.30 -7.50 -3.29
N LYS A 3 -7.59 -7.34 -3.64
CA LYS A 3 -8.56 -6.59 -2.83
C LYS A 3 -8.70 -7.13 -1.40
N ASN A 4 -8.54 -8.45 -1.22
CA ASN A 4 -8.70 -9.09 0.09
C ASN A 4 -7.47 -8.84 0.97
N VAL A 5 -6.26 -8.91 0.40
CA VAL A 5 -5.01 -8.52 1.06
C VAL A 5 -5.08 -7.06 1.51
N LEU A 6 -5.51 -6.16 0.61
CA LEU A 6 -5.60 -4.74 0.91
C LEU A 6 -6.63 -4.45 2.03
N ARG A 7 -7.81 -5.08 1.98
CA ARG A 7 -8.80 -4.95 3.06
C ARG A 7 -8.28 -5.47 4.41
N ARG A 8 -7.57 -6.61 4.43
CA ARG A 8 -6.96 -7.15 5.66
C ARG A 8 -5.89 -6.23 6.24
N ASN A 9 -5.16 -5.51 5.38
CA ASN A 9 -4.13 -4.56 5.78
C ASN A 9 -4.66 -3.15 6.11
N GLY A 10 -5.99 -2.99 6.24
CA GLY A 10 -6.62 -1.74 6.65
C GLY A 10 -6.74 -0.69 5.54
N PHE A 11 -6.59 -1.07 4.27
CA PHE A 11 -6.76 -0.13 3.16
C PHE A 11 -8.24 0.17 2.92
N TRP A 12 -8.53 1.45 2.76
CA TRP A 12 -9.83 1.97 2.40
C TRP A 12 -10.05 1.86 0.89
N CYS A 13 -11.17 1.26 0.48
CA CYS A 13 -11.49 1.05 -0.92
C CYS A 13 -12.31 2.22 -1.45
N LYS A 14 -11.74 3.01 -2.36
CA LYS A 14 -12.46 4.01 -3.17
C LYS A 14 -12.81 3.39 -4.51
N ARG A 15 -14.11 3.10 -4.70
CA ARG A 15 -14.64 2.63 -5.98
C ARG A 15 -14.71 3.81 -6.94
N SER A 16 -14.08 3.68 -8.10
CA SER A 16 -14.19 4.65 -9.19
C SER A 16 -14.62 3.93 -10.46
N SER A 17 -15.28 4.63 -11.38
CA SER A 17 -15.84 4.06 -12.61
C SER A 17 -14.82 3.42 -13.54
N GLY A 18 -13.51 3.64 -13.33
CA GLY A 18 -12.39 3.06 -14.08
C GLY A 18 -11.51 2.06 -13.33
N GLY A 19 -11.81 1.75 -12.05
CA GLY A 19 -10.99 0.83 -11.25
C GLY A 19 -11.17 1.01 -9.74
N ASP A 20 -10.80 -0.03 -8.98
CA ASP A 20 -10.77 0.03 -7.52
C ASP A 20 -9.42 0.58 -7.05
N THR A 21 -9.44 1.76 -6.45
CA THR A 21 -8.28 2.35 -5.80
C THR A 21 -8.40 2.15 -4.30
N PHE A 22 -7.38 1.56 -3.72
CA PHE A 22 -7.25 1.38 -2.29
C PHE A 22 -6.32 2.47 -1.75
N LEU A 23 -6.64 3.04 -0.61
CA LEU A 23 -5.81 4.06 0.03
C LEU A 23 -5.61 3.71 1.49
N LYS A 24 -4.42 3.95 2.00
CA LYS A 24 -4.11 3.89 3.42
C LYS A 24 -3.33 5.14 3.74
N HIS A 25 -3.76 5.84 4.78
CA HIS A 25 -2.98 6.92 5.34
C HIS A 25 -2.06 6.31 6.39
N ASP A 26 -0.77 6.56 6.25
CA ASP A 26 0.24 6.23 7.23
C ASP A 26 0.89 7.53 7.71
N SER A 27 1.09 7.70 9.01
CA SER A 27 1.62 8.94 9.58
C SER A 27 3.07 9.20 9.17
N THR A 28 3.81 8.17 8.76
CA THR A 28 5.24 8.23 8.44
C THR A 28 5.49 8.21 6.94
N LEU A 29 4.70 7.47 6.17
CA LEU A 29 4.83 7.36 4.71
C LEU A 29 3.82 8.23 3.94
N GLY A 30 2.96 8.94 4.65
CA GLY A 30 1.87 9.73 4.10
C GLY A 30 0.79 8.86 3.44
N GLY A 31 0.33 9.28 2.26
CA GLY A 31 -0.70 8.56 1.51
C GLY A 31 -0.11 7.40 0.72
N ILE A 32 -0.50 6.17 1.07
CA ILE A 32 -0.23 4.95 0.28
C ILE A 32 -1.45 4.66 -0.58
N TYR A 33 -1.28 4.65 -1.89
CA TYR A 33 -2.32 4.41 -2.88
C TYR A 33 -2.04 3.12 -3.63
N VAL A 34 -3.01 2.22 -3.72
CA VAL A 34 -2.90 0.97 -4.45
C VAL A 34 -4.03 0.88 -5.47
N THR A 35 -3.69 0.99 -6.74
CA THR A 35 -4.64 0.81 -7.84
C THR A 35 -4.62 -0.64 -8.28
N VAL A 36 -5.75 -1.34 -8.14
CA VAL A 36 -5.87 -2.72 -8.60
C VAL A 36 -6.40 -2.74 -10.02
N GLN A 37 -5.60 -3.25 -10.95
CA GLN A 37 -5.98 -3.52 -12.33
C GLN A 37 -6.28 -5.02 -12.55
N LYS A 38 -6.70 -5.41 -13.76
CA LYS A 38 -7.12 -6.78 -14.10
C LYS A 38 -6.06 -7.86 -13.77
N LYS A 39 -4.76 -7.55 -13.89
CA LYS A 39 -3.65 -8.51 -13.69
C LYS A 39 -2.51 -8.00 -12.82
N SER A 40 -2.62 -6.79 -12.27
CA SER A 40 -1.54 -6.16 -11.50
C SER A 40 -2.10 -5.22 -10.45
N ALA A 41 -1.31 -4.97 -9.41
CA ALA A 41 -1.56 -3.94 -8.42
C ALA A 41 -0.42 -2.91 -8.50
N ILE A 42 -0.77 -1.64 -8.60
CA ILE A 42 0.18 -0.54 -8.64
C ILE A 42 0.10 0.18 -7.31
N LEU A 43 1.16 0.07 -6.50
CA LEU A 43 1.31 0.76 -5.23
C LEU A 43 2.13 2.03 -5.45
N ARG A 44 1.65 3.15 -4.93
CA ARG A 44 2.31 4.46 -4.94
C ARG A 44 2.36 5.00 -3.53
N ILE A 45 3.54 5.42 -3.10
CA ILE A 45 3.76 6.08 -1.80
C ILE A 45 4.05 7.55 -2.11
N VAL A 46 3.22 8.46 -1.59
CA VAL A 46 3.36 9.90 -1.88
C VAL A 46 4.65 10.47 -1.31
N ASP A 47 5.02 10.08 -0.09
CA ASP A 47 6.18 10.65 0.59
C ASP A 47 7.52 10.25 -0.06
N ARG A 48 7.62 9.02 -0.57
CA ARG A 48 8.85 8.48 -1.19
C ARG A 48 8.92 8.63 -2.70
N ASP A 49 7.93 9.28 -3.32
CA ASP A 49 7.68 9.29 -4.78
C ASP A 49 7.96 7.93 -5.46
N SER A 50 7.63 6.85 -4.76
CA SER A 50 8.00 5.49 -5.15
C SER A 50 6.79 4.76 -5.69
N ILE A 51 6.95 4.15 -6.88
CA ILE A 51 5.90 3.40 -7.57
C ILE A 51 6.36 1.96 -7.71
N HIS A 52 5.59 1.03 -7.15
CA HIS A 52 5.83 -0.40 -7.20
C HIS A 52 4.70 -1.11 -7.93
N ILE A 53 5.04 -1.97 -8.88
CA ILE A 53 4.07 -2.73 -9.66
C ILE A 53 4.19 -4.20 -9.29
N PHE A 54 3.11 -4.76 -8.74
CA PHE A 54 3.02 -6.15 -8.33
C PHE A 54 2.17 -6.93 -9.31
N LYS A 55 2.68 -8.08 -9.76
CA LYS A 55 1.94 -9.02 -10.64
C LYS A 55 1.26 -10.14 -9.84
N SER A 56 1.66 -10.34 -8.58
CA SER A 56 1.10 -11.36 -7.68
C SER A 56 0.60 -10.75 -6.38
N ALA A 57 -0.52 -11.25 -5.87
CA ALA A 57 -1.09 -10.81 -4.60
C ALA A 57 -0.19 -11.16 -3.41
N LYS A 58 0.57 -12.26 -3.51
CA LYS A 58 1.54 -12.65 -2.50
C LYS A 58 2.68 -11.65 -2.39
N GLN A 59 3.25 -11.21 -3.53
CA GLN A 59 4.30 -10.18 -3.54
C GLN A 59 3.83 -8.85 -2.93
N LEU A 60 2.57 -8.47 -3.19
CA LEU A 60 1.99 -7.29 -2.56
C LEU A 60 1.84 -7.48 -1.05
N GLU A 61 1.38 -8.65 -0.60
CA GLU A 61 1.23 -8.97 0.82
C GLU A 61 2.57 -9.00 1.55
N ASP A 62 3.57 -9.70 1.02
CA ASP A 62 4.93 -9.74 1.56
C ASP A 62 5.50 -8.31 1.65
N TYR A 63 5.37 -7.51 0.59
CA TYR A 63 5.84 -6.12 0.62
C TYR A 63 5.14 -5.26 1.67
N LEU A 64 3.82 -5.36 1.79
CA LEU A 64 3.05 -4.63 2.81
C LEU A 64 3.44 -5.08 4.23
N LYS A 65 3.72 -6.38 4.40
CA LYS A 65 4.17 -6.94 5.67
C LYS A 65 5.58 -6.47 6.01
N GLU A 66 6.52 -6.51 5.07
CA GLU A 66 7.87 -5.95 5.23
C GLU A 66 7.84 -4.45 5.52
N LEU A 67 6.91 -3.71 4.89
CA LEU A 67 6.71 -2.29 5.14
C LEU A 67 6.27 -2.05 6.59
N ALA A 68 5.32 -2.85 7.10
CA ALA A 68 4.88 -2.79 8.49
C ALA A 68 5.93 -3.33 9.50
N GLU A 69 6.68 -4.37 9.15
CA GLU A 69 7.72 -4.99 9.98
C GLU A 69 9.02 -4.18 10.02
N ARG A 70 9.28 -3.35 9.02
CA ARG A 70 10.32 -2.30 9.09
C ARG A 70 9.95 -1.19 10.09
N GLU A 71 8.72 -1.16 10.60
CA GLU A 71 8.21 -0.07 11.43
C GLU A 71 7.79 -0.47 12.88
N PRO A 72 8.63 -1.14 13.68
CA PRO A 72 8.43 -1.17 15.13
C PRO A 72 9.09 0.01 15.88
N GLY A 73 9.67 1.03 15.22
CA GLY A 73 10.29 2.12 16.01
C GLY A 73 11.11 3.20 15.33
N SER A 74 10.63 3.86 14.27
CA SER A 74 11.24 5.13 13.83
C SER A 74 10.58 6.34 14.50
N ILE A 75 10.51 6.31 15.84
CA ILE A 75 10.56 7.51 16.65
C ILE A 75 12.02 7.64 17.09
N ILE A 76 12.86 8.23 16.24
CA ILE A 76 14.05 8.91 16.73
C ILE A 76 13.88 10.36 16.30
N TYR A 77 13.25 11.13 17.19
CA TYR A 77 13.50 12.56 17.26
C TYR A 77 15.02 12.74 17.40
N GLN A 78 15.71 13.16 16.33
CA GLN A 78 17.00 13.80 16.52
C GLN A 78 16.73 15.24 16.92
N LYS A 79 17.17 15.53 18.14
CA LYS A 79 17.12 16.80 18.85
C LYS A 79 18.22 17.73 18.34
#